data_AF-A0A3D4TC92-F1
#
_entry.id   AF-A0A3D4TC92-F1
#
_cell.length_a   1.000
_cell.length_b   1.000
_cell.length_c   1.000
_cell.angle_alpha   90.00
_cell.angle_beta   90.00
_cell.angle_gamma   90.00
#
_symmetry.space_group_name_H-M   'P 1'
#
loop_
_entity.id
_entity.type
_entity.pdbx_description
1 polymer ?
#
loop_
_entity_poly.entity_id
_entity_poly.type
_entity_poly.pdbx_seq_one_letter_code
_entity_poly.pdbx_strand_id
1 'polypeptide(L)'
;FNKEDCKDVELIYSTPFNLPRTGKYYQYLSEQYKSRYNGRPSDMYFRGFENTYHFTKLLLYHGNQLKQNLSDKSFSFFHEYDFKPITNQRSNAVDYFENKKIYFVRKLNGAFKSVN
;
A
#
# COMPACT_ATOMS: atom_id res chain seq x y z
N PHE A 1 16.15 -14.01 8.21
CA PHE A 1 16.97 -12.94 8.82
C PHE A 1 17.29 -13.22 10.29
N ASN A 2 17.57 -14.48 10.66
CA ASN A 2 18.06 -14.85 12.00
C ASN A 2 19.48 -15.40 11.88
N LYS A 3 20.35 -14.65 11.19
CA LYS A 3 21.77 -14.96 11.10
C LYS A 3 22.46 -14.00 12.07
N GLU A 4 23.31 -14.52 12.97
CA GLU A 4 23.94 -13.72 14.03
C GLU A 4 24.70 -12.50 13.49
N ASP A 5 25.26 -12.61 12.29
CA ASP A 5 26.01 -11.54 11.60
C ASP A 5 25.18 -10.29 11.28
N CYS A 6 23.85 -10.35 11.35
CA CYS A 6 22.96 -9.21 11.09
C CYS A 6 22.32 -8.64 12.35
N LYS A 7 22.78 -9.07 13.53
CA LYS A 7 22.38 -8.48 14.81
C LYS A 7 22.86 -7.02 14.85
N ASP A 8 21.98 -6.11 15.24
CA ASP A 8 22.17 -4.67 15.34
C ASP A 8 22.36 -3.91 14.01
N VAL A 9 22.20 -4.57 12.87
CA VAL A 9 22.12 -3.89 11.57
C VAL A 9 20.75 -3.23 11.43
N GLU A 10 20.77 -1.91 11.25
CA GLU A 10 19.59 -1.14 10.92
C GLU A 10 19.30 -1.21 9.41
N LEU A 11 18.06 -1.55 9.07
CA LEU A 11 17.55 -1.53 7.71
C LEU A 11 16.56 -0.38 7.55
N ILE A 12 16.85 0.51 6.61
CA ILE A 12 15.92 1.54 6.16
C ILE A 12 15.58 1.23 4.71
N TYR A 13 14.29 1.08 4.41
CA TYR A 13 13.83 0.84 3.05
C TYR A 13 12.55 1.62 2.78
N SER A 14 12.33 1.97 1.52
CA SER A 14 11.12 2.64 1.07
C SER A 14 10.06 1.63 0.63
N THR A 15 8.80 1.98 0.82
CA THR A 15 7.67 1.20 0.31
C THR A 15 6.46 2.10 0.04
N PRO A 16 5.69 1.88 -1.03
CA PRO A 16 4.46 2.64 -1.29
C PRO A 16 3.28 2.19 -0.42
N PHE A 17 3.45 1.14 0.40
CA PHE A 17 2.38 0.53 1.17
C PHE A 17 2.85 0.22 2.58
N ASN A 18 2.23 0.91 3.52
CA ASN A 18 2.39 0.65 4.93
C ASN A 18 1.12 -0.02 5.45
N LEU A 19 1.23 -1.28 5.87
CA LEU A 19 0.11 -2.02 6.44
C LEU A 19 0.12 -1.86 7.96
N PRO A 20 -0.78 -1.06 8.56
CA PRO A 20 -1.00 -1.13 9.99
C PRO A 20 -1.52 -2.53 10.33
N ARG A 21 -0.70 -3.33 11.01
CA ARG A 21 -1.08 -4.69 11.50
C ARG A 21 -1.94 -4.61 12.76
N THR A 22 -2.66 -3.51 12.90
CA THR A 22 -3.48 -3.11 14.03
C THR A 22 -4.77 -2.52 13.46
N GLY A 23 -5.89 -2.73 14.16
CA GLY A 23 -7.20 -2.23 13.73
C GLY A 23 -8.14 -3.28 13.16
N LYS A 24 -9.42 -2.90 13.12
CA LYS A 24 -10.55 -3.81 12.85
C LYS A 24 -10.52 -4.42 11.45
N TYR A 25 -10.15 -3.64 10.42
CA TYR A 25 -10.09 -4.13 9.04
C TYR A 25 -9.01 -5.20 8.83
N TYR A 26 -7.81 -5.00 9.41
CA TYR A 26 -6.74 -5.99 9.35
C TYR A 26 -7.16 -7.30 10.04
N GLN A 27 -7.75 -7.21 11.23
CA GLN A 27 -8.24 -8.37 11.98
C GLN A 27 -9.32 -9.12 11.20
N TYR A 28 -10.35 -8.40 10.74
CA TYR A 28 -11.44 -8.97 9.96
C TYR A 28 -10.93 -9.70 8.72
N LEU A 29 -10.10 -9.06 7.89
CA LEU A 29 -9.58 -9.67 6.67
C LEU A 29 -8.63 -10.85 6.97
N SER A 30 -7.92 -10.81 8.09
CA SER A 30 -7.07 -11.92 8.54
C SER A 30 -7.89 -13.13 8.95
N GLU A 31 -8.98 -12.93 9.68
CA GLU A 31 -9.91 -13.99 10.08
C GLU A 31 -10.60 -14.61 8.88
N GLN A 32 -11.06 -13.80 7.92
CA GLN A 32 -11.65 -14.29 6.67
C GLN A 32 -10.66 -15.14 5.88
N TYR A 33 -9.41 -14.68 5.73
CA TYR A 33 -8.37 -15.45 5.05
C TYR A 33 -8.08 -16.77 5.77
N LYS A 34 -7.92 -16.72 7.10
CA LYS A 34 -7.65 -17.90 7.92
C LYS A 34 -8.80 -18.91 7.84
N SER A 35 -10.05 -18.46 7.92
CA SER A 35 -11.21 -19.32 7.84
C SER A 35 -11.32 -20.05 6.49
N ARG A 36 -10.92 -19.39 5.39
CA ARG A 36 -11.02 -19.97 4.05
C ARG A 36 -9.83 -20.83 3.67
N TYR A 37 -8.62 -20.43 4.05
CA TYR A 37 -7.38 -21.03 3.57
C TYR A 37 -6.56 -21.72 4.67
N ASN A 38 -7.03 -21.73 5.91
CA ASN A 38 -6.35 -22.27 7.09
C ASN A 38 -4.89 -21.78 7.22
N GLY A 39 -4.65 -20.52 6.86
CA GLY A 39 -3.30 -19.95 6.74
C GLY A 39 -3.24 -18.50 7.19
N ARG A 40 -2.02 -17.98 7.27
CA ARG A 40 -1.77 -16.57 7.55
C ARG A 40 -1.74 -15.78 6.23
N PRO A 41 -2.48 -14.66 6.10
CA PRO A 41 -2.39 -13.82 4.93
C PRO A 41 -1.01 -13.18 4.79
N SER A 42 -0.54 -13.07 3.54
CA SER A 42 0.65 -12.30 3.19
C SER A 42 0.28 -10.82 3.00
N ASP A 43 1.29 -9.94 2.95
CA ASP A 43 1.05 -8.51 2.69
C ASP A 43 0.44 -8.27 1.31
N MET A 44 0.68 -9.17 0.34
CA MET A 44 0.08 -9.09 -1.00
C MET A 44 -1.43 -9.32 -0.98
N TYR A 45 -1.96 -10.14 -0.06
CA TYR A 45 -3.40 -10.32 0.09
C TYR A 45 -4.09 -9.00 0.46
N PHE A 46 -3.55 -8.30 1.46
CA PHE A 46 -4.11 -7.01 1.89
C PHE A 46 -3.97 -5.94 0.80
N ARG A 47 -2.83 -5.88 0.11
CA ARG A 47 -2.62 -4.97 -1.02
C ARG A 47 -3.62 -5.23 -2.14
N GLY A 48 -3.79 -6.49 -2.52
CA GLY A 48 -4.74 -6.87 -3.57
C GLY A 48 -6.16 -6.47 -3.20
N PHE A 49 -6.59 -6.80 -1.99
CA PHE A 49 -7.93 -6.45 -1.51
C PHE A 49 -8.17 -4.94 -1.52
N GLU A 50 -7.25 -4.16 -0.94
CA GLU A 50 -7.40 -2.69 -0.88
C GLU A 50 -7.37 -2.07 -2.27
N ASN A 51 -6.41 -2.43 -3.12
CA ASN A 51 -6.31 -1.89 -4.48
C ASN A 51 -7.59 -2.16 -5.27
N THR A 52 -8.08 -3.41 -5.24
CA THR A 52 -9.31 -3.77 -5.95
C THR A 52 -10.50 -2.99 -5.40
N TYR A 53 -10.69 -2.95 -4.09
CA TYR A 53 -11.80 -2.20 -3.51
C TYR A 53 -11.73 -0.71 -3.85
N HIS A 54 -10.58 -0.08 -3.62
CA HIS A 54 -10.37 1.35 -3.79
C HIS A 54 -10.62 1.78 -5.23
N PHE A 55 -9.95 1.16 -6.20
CA PHE A 55 -10.07 1.57 -7.61
C PHE A 55 -11.41 1.18 -8.23
N THR A 56 -12.03 0.07 -7.81
CA THR A 56 -13.40 -0.23 -8.24
C THR A 56 -14.39 0.81 -7.71
N LYS A 57 -14.27 1.21 -6.44
CA LYS A 57 -15.15 2.24 -5.88
C LYS A 57 -14.93 3.61 -6.52
N LEU A 58 -13.68 4.01 -6.75
CA LEU A 58 -13.38 5.24 -7.48
C LEU A 58 -13.94 5.21 -8.91
N LEU A 59 -13.80 4.09 -9.62
CA LEU A 59 -14.35 3.95 -10.97
C LEU A 59 -15.87 4.11 -10.97
N LEU A 60 -16.57 3.48 -10.02
CA LEU A 60 -18.02 3.58 -9.90
C LEU A 60 -18.48 4.98 -9.47
N TYR A 61 -17.70 5.68 -8.66
CA TYR A 61 -18.06 7.00 -8.12
C TYR A 61 -17.76 8.14 -9.10
N HIS A 62 -16.59 8.13 -9.74
CA HIS A 62 -16.13 9.21 -10.64
C HIS A 62 -16.39 8.94 -12.13
N GLY A 63 -16.60 7.66 -12.52
CA GLY A 63 -16.84 7.27 -13.90
C GLY A 63 -15.77 7.80 -14.86
N ASN A 64 -16.19 8.59 -15.84
CA ASN A 64 -15.31 9.19 -16.85
C ASN A 64 -14.29 10.17 -16.27
N GLN A 65 -14.51 10.68 -15.05
CA GLN A 65 -13.60 11.60 -14.35
C GLN A 65 -12.60 10.86 -13.45
N LEU A 66 -12.52 9.53 -13.51
CA LEU A 66 -11.61 8.74 -12.67
C LEU A 66 -10.16 9.23 -12.77
N LYS A 67 -9.70 9.57 -13.98
CA LYS A 67 -8.30 9.99 -14.22
C LYS A 67 -7.90 11.21 -13.39
N GLN A 68 -8.82 12.17 -13.21
CA GLN A 68 -8.58 13.39 -12.43
C GLN A 68 -8.69 13.15 -10.91
N ASN A 69 -9.26 12.02 -10.50
CA ASN A 69 -9.62 11.73 -9.11
C ASN A 69 -8.92 10.47 -8.57
N LEU A 70 -7.81 10.03 -9.18
CA LEU A 70 -7.06 8.85 -8.72
C LEU A 70 -6.52 8.97 -7.28
N SER A 71 -6.35 10.19 -6.76
CA SER A 71 -5.87 10.46 -5.40
C SER A 71 -6.99 10.73 -4.39
N ASP A 72 -8.26 10.53 -4.77
CA ASP A 72 -9.38 10.64 -3.85
C ASP A 72 -9.30 9.54 -2.78
N LYS A 73 -9.32 9.96 -1.51
CA LYS A 73 -9.07 9.13 -0.33
C LYS A 73 -10.33 8.48 0.25
N SER A 74 -11.51 8.75 -0.35
CA SER A 74 -12.81 8.34 0.19
C SER A 74 -12.96 6.82 0.38
N PHE A 75 -12.14 6.01 -0.30
CA PHE A 75 -12.23 4.54 -0.28
C PHE A 75 -10.90 3.85 0.12
N SER A 76 -10.02 4.53 0.87
CA SER A 76 -8.77 3.95 1.38
C SER A 76 -8.96 3.30 2.76
N PHE A 77 -8.25 2.19 3.05
CA PHE A 77 -8.37 1.46 4.33
C PHE A 77 -7.10 1.44 5.16
N PHE A 78 -5.98 1.10 4.52
CA PHE A 78 -4.68 0.89 5.15
C PHE A 78 -3.72 2.02 4.83
N HIS A 79 -3.78 2.54 3.60
CA HIS A 79 -2.92 3.62 3.17
C HIS A 79 -3.61 4.55 2.17
N GLU A 80 -3.11 5.77 2.11
CA GLU A 80 -3.52 6.76 1.12
C GLU A 80 -2.66 6.66 -0.14
N TYR A 81 -3.24 7.06 -1.27
CA TYR A 81 -2.54 7.22 -2.54
C TYR A 81 -2.35 8.71 -2.85
N ASP A 82 -1.25 9.04 -3.51
CA ASP A 82 -1.01 10.36 -4.10
C ASP A 82 -0.48 10.21 -5.52
N PHE A 83 -1.38 9.99 -6.47
CA PHE A 83 -1.05 9.87 -7.88
C PHE A 83 -0.76 11.25 -8.50
N LYS A 84 0.38 11.32 -9.19
CA LYS A 84 0.76 12.48 -10.02
C LYS A 84 0.92 12.04 -11.48
N PRO A 85 0.49 12.86 -12.45
CA PRO A 85 0.75 12.58 -13.85
C PRO A 85 2.25 12.73 -14.13
N ILE A 86 2.82 11.76 -14.84
CA ILE A 86 4.16 11.85 -15.41
C ILE A 86 3.99 12.18 -16.89
N THR A 87 4.53 13.34 -17.27
CA THR A 87 4.39 13.89 -18.63
C THR A 87 5.64 13.64 -19.45
N ASN A 88 5.43 13.30 -20.71
CA ASN A 88 6.50 13.25 -21.68
C ASN A 88 7.01 14.67 -21.98
N GLN A 89 8.31 14.89 -21.85
CA GLN A 89 8.90 16.22 -22.07
C GLN A 89 8.84 16.69 -23.54
N ARG A 90 8.67 15.78 -24.50
CA ARG A 90 8.63 16.12 -25.94
C ARG A 90 7.21 16.39 -26.42
N SER A 91 6.24 15.59 -25.99
CA SER A 91 4.85 15.71 -26.45
C SER A 91 3.93 16.48 -25.50
N ASN A 92 4.39 16.80 -24.28
CA ASN A 92 3.57 17.34 -23.18
C ASN A 92 2.34 16.50 -22.83
N ALA A 93 2.24 15.27 -23.33
CA ALA A 93 1.18 14.33 -23.00
C ALA A 93 1.48 13.61 -21.67
N VAL A 94 0.43 13.19 -20.96
CA VAL A 94 0.56 12.33 -19.78
C VAL A 94 0.81 10.89 -20.24
N ASP A 95 1.95 10.31 -19.86
CA ASP A 95 2.31 8.93 -20.20
C ASP A 95 1.67 7.95 -19.21
N TYR A 96 1.78 8.23 -17.90
CA TYR A 96 1.20 7.42 -16.84
C TYR A 96 1.01 8.22 -15.55
N PHE A 97 0.34 7.63 -14.57
CA PHE A 97 0.22 8.17 -13.23
C PHE A 97 1.08 7.35 -12.27
N GLU A 98 1.84 8.03 -11.42
CA GLU A 98 2.72 7.39 -10.44
C GLU A 98 2.28 7.76 -9.03
N ASN A 99 2.15 6.77 -8.15
CA ASN A 99 1.90 7.02 -6.73
C ASN A 99 3.18 7.57 -6.07
N LYS A 100 3.14 8.82 -5.64
CA LYS A 100 4.23 9.51 -4.94
C LYS A 100 4.16 9.35 -3.43
N LYS A 101 3.12 8.71 -2.89
CA LYS A 101 3.09 8.37 -1.47
C LYS A 101 4.05 7.21 -1.18
N ILE A 102 5.19 7.55 -0.60
CA ILE A 102 6.25 6.61 -0.21
C ILE A 102 6.46 6.72 1.29
N TYR A 103 6.53 5.57 1.95
CA TYR A 103 6.86 5.43 3.37
C TYR A 103 8.30 4.95 3.51
N PHE A 104 9.01 5.43 4.52
CA PHE A 104 10.32 4.93 4.91
C PHE A 104 10.20 4.09 6.17
N VAL A 105 10.51 2.80 6.05
CA VAL A 105 10.39 1.83 7.12
C VAL A 105 11.75 1.55 7.72
N ARG A 106 11.86 1.76 9.04
CA ARG A 106 13.04 1.44 9.83
C ARG A 106 12.84 0.12 10.57
N LYS A 107 13.77 -0.82 10.38
CA LYS A 107 13.76 -2.14 11.03
C LYS A 107 15.10 -2.39 11.73
N LEU A 108 15.04 -2.84 12.98
CA LEU A 108 16.21 -3.21 13.79
C LEU A 108 15.92 -4.54 14.49
N ASN A 109 16.86 -5.49 14.43
CA ASN A 109 16.75 -6.79 15.11
C ASN A 109 15.45 -7.54 14.80
N GLY A 110 15.00 -7.49 13.54
CA GLY A 110 13.76 -8.16 13.13
C GLY A 110 12.46 -7.41 13.46
N ALA A 111 12.52 -6.34 14.26
CA ALA A 111 11.37 -5.56 14.71
C ALA A 111 11.26 -4.20 14.00
N PHE A 112 10.04 -3.75 13.76
CA PHE A 112 9.77 -2.40 13.23
C PHE A 112 10.02 -1.35 14.32
N LYS A 113 10.79 -0.31 13.99
CA LYS A 113 11.11 0.80 14.90
C LYS A 113 10.25 2.02 14.64
N SER A 114 10.10 2.41 13.38
CA SER A 114 9.27 3.56 12.97
C SER A 114 8.95 3.49 11.48
N VAL A 115 7.90 4.20 11.09
CA VAL A 115 7.52 4.44 9.70
C VAL A 115 7.23 5.94 9.56
N ASN A 116 7.88 6.60 8.61
CA ASN A 116 7.69 8.01 8.27
C ASN A 116 7.16 8.17 6.85
#